data_AF-A0A1G8FCP1-F1
#
_entry.id   AF-A0A1G8FCP1-F1
#
_cell.length_a   1.000
_cell.length_b   1.000
_cell.length_c   1.000
_cell.angle_alpha   90.00
_cell.angle_beta   90.00
_cell.angle_gamma   90.00
#
_symmetry.space_group_name_H-M   'P 1'
#
loop_
_entity.id
_entity.type
_entity.pdbx_description
1 polymer ?
#
loop_
_entity_poly.entity_id
_entity_poly.type
_entity_poly.pdbx_seq_one_letter_code
_entity_poly.pdbx_strand_id
1 'polypeptide(L)'
;MEGALSALLLLPPACAAETMPGATAVSATRQLSFKVVVPPVMRVVQVTPLKDGYEYRIWTNTRSASFNGREYHFSRVGEYTLKVPSSPRGVYLIHGL
;
A
#
# COMPACT_ATOMS: atom_id res chain seq x y z
N MET A 1 -22.30 -69.19 44.96
CA MET A 1 -21.57 -68.81 43.73
C MET A 1 -22.13 -67.49 43.27
N GLU A 2 -21.70 -66.37 43.85
CA GLU A 2 -22.33 -65.06 43.57
C GLU A 2 -21.21 -64.01 43.64
N GLY A 3 -20.40 -63.92 42.59
CA GLY A 3 -19.21 -63.07 42.60
C GLY A 3 -18.61 -62.97 41.22
N ALA A 4 -19.30 -62.30 40.29
CA ALA A 4 -18.73 -62.01 38.97
C ALA A 4 -19.36 -60.82 38.22
N LEU A 5 -20.27 -60.04 38.80
CA LEU A 5 -21.02 -59.03 38.02
C LEU A 5 -20.72 -57.56 38.33
N SER A 6 -19.89 -57.25 39.34
CA SER A 6 -19.63 -55.84 39.71
C SER A 6 -18.39 -55.21 39.05
N ALA A 7 -17.64 -55.92 38.20
CA ALA A 7 -16.38 -55.42 37.64
C ALA A 7 -16.50 -54.70 36.28
N LEU A 8 -17.69 -54.65 35.66
CA LEU A 8 -17.87 -54.14 34.29
C LEU A 8 -18.32 -52.67 34.19
N LEU A 9 -18.52 -51.98 35.32
CA LEU A 9 -19.02 -50.59 35.35
C LEU A 9 -17.93 -49.50 35.38
N LEU A 10 -16.64 -49.88 35.28
CA LEU A 10 -15.50 -48.96 35.35
C LEU A 10 -14.79 -48.73 34.01
N LEU A 11 -15.46 -48.98 32.87
CA LEU A 11 -14.93 -48.50 31.61
C LEU A 11 -15.19 -46.98 31.49
N PRO A 12 -14.14 -46.15 31.37
CA PRO A 12 -14.34 -44.73 31.09
C PRO A 12 -15.09 -44.62 29.76
N PRO A 13 -16.09 -43.73 29.63
CA PRO A 13 -16.60 -43.40 28.32
C PRO A 13 -15.40 -42.87 27.54
N ALA A 14 -14.98 -43.59 26.49
CA ALA A 14 -14.02 -43.05 25.56
C ALA A 14 -14.65 -41.77 25.02
N CYS A 15 -14.21 -40.62 25.53
CA CYS A 15 -14.43 -39.34 24.89
C CYS A 15 -13.67 -39.42 23.57
N ALA A 16 -14.31 -40.01 22.56
CA ALA A 16 -13.97 -39.80 21.20
C ALA A 16 -14.21 -38.32 20.93
N ALA A 17 -13.20 -37.50 21.18
CA ALA A 17 -13.08 -36.22 20.50
C ALA A 17 -12.83 -36.58 19.04
N GLU A 18 -13.90 -36.89 18.33
CA GLU A 18 -13.89 -37.08 16.89
C GLU A 18 -13.53 -35.71 16.29
N THR A 19 -12.24 -35.46 16.06
CA THR A 19 -11.85 -34.52 15.02
C THR A 19 -12.18 -35.19 13.69
N MET A 20 -13.47 -35.23 13.35
CA MET A 20 -13.91 -35.54 12.00
C MET A 20 -13.39 -34.41 11.10
N PRO A 21 -12.45 -34.67 10.17
CA PRO A 21 -12.21 -33.76 9.06
C PRO A 21 -13.40 -33.96 8.11
N GLY A 22 -14.58 -33.42 8.45
CA GLY A 22 -15.79 -33.69 7.67
C GLY A 22 -17.13 -33.40 8.31
N ALA A 23 -17.22 -33.10 9.61
CA ALA A 23 -18.45 -32.58 10.21
C ALA A 23 -18.65 -31.14 9.74
N THR A 24 -19.32 -30.97 8.59
CA THR A 24 -19.61 -29.69 7.92
C THR A 24 -18.50 -28.67 8.17
N ALA A 25 -17.42 -28.77 7.39
CA ALA A 25 -16.50 -27.67 7.26
C ALA A 25 -17.29 -26.49 6.69
N VAL A 26 -18.02 -25.77 7.55
CA VAL A 26 -18.38 -24.39 7.35
C VAL A 26 -17.02 -23.72 7.29
N SER A 27 -16.47 -23.70 6.08
CA SER A 27 -15.30 -22.93 5.73
C SER A 27 -15.67 -21.50 6.08
N ALA A 28 -15.31 -21.11 7.30
CA ALA A 28 -15.43 -19.74 7.77
C ALA A 28 -14.44 -18.95 6.93
N THR A 29 -14.89 -18.57 5.73
CA THR A 29 -14.10 -17.82 4.77
C THR A 29 -13.98 -16.42 5.36
N ARG A 30 -12.95 -16.22 6.16
CA ARG A 30 -12.70 -14.92 6.80
C ARG A 30 -12.13 -13.99 5.74
N GLN A 31 -12.95 -13.04 5.31
CA GLN A 31 -12.57 -12.09 4.28
C GLN A 31 -11.60 -11.06 4.90
N LEU A 32 -10.35 -11.09 4.44
CA LEU A 32 -9.32 -10.19 4.92
C LEU A 32 -9.09 -9.11 3.87
N SER A 33 -9.24 -7.84 4.27
CA SER A 33 -9.03 -6.69 3.39
C SER A 33 -7.81 -5.91 3.85
N PHE A 34 -7.02 -5.45 2.88
CA PHE A 34 -5.89 -4.56 3.13
C PHE A 34 -6.12 -3.26 2.36
N LYS A 35 -5.73 -2.15 2.98
CA LYS A 35 -5.71 -0.84 2.33
C LYS A 35 -4.27 -0.34 2.29
N VAL A 36 -3.78 -0.06 1.09
CA VAL A 36 -2.48 0.59 0.89
C VAL A 36 -2.74 2.04 0.54
N VAL A 37 -2.17 2.96 1.31
CA VAL A 37 -2.24 4.39 1.05
C VAL A 37 -0.88 4.85 0.55
N VAL A 38 -0.82 5.33 -0.69
CA VAL A 38 0.39 5.90 -1.27
C VAL A 38 0.22 7.43 -1.28
N PRO A 39 1.06 8.19 -0.56
CA PRO A 39 0.96 9.64 -0.54
C PRO A 39 1.35 10.24 -1.90
N PRO A 40 0.80 11.41 -2.28
CA PRO A 40 1.28 12.19 -3.41
C PRO A 40 2.77 12.55 -3.24
N VAL A 41 3.56 12.30 -4.28
CA VAL A 41 4.99 12.56 -4.32
C VAL A 41 5.34 13.14 -5.69
N MET A 42 6.09 14.24 -5.66
CA MET A 42 6.76 14.81 -6.83
C MET A 42 8.23 15.01 -6.50
N ARG A 43 9.11 14.65 -7.42
CA ARG A 43 10.57 14.81 -7.27
C ARG A 43 11.16 15.45 -8.51
N VAL A 44 12.13 16.33 -8.32
CA VAL A 44 12.96 16.84 -9.41
C VAL A 44 14.09 15.84 -9.64
N VAL A 45 14.13 15.24 -10.82
CA VAL A 45 15.14 14.26 -11.25
C VAL A 45 16.36 14.97 -11.83
N GLN A 46 16.13 16.02 -12.62
CA GLN A 46 17.20 16.76 -13.28
C GLN A 46 16.79 18.22 -13.49
N VAL A 47 17.78 19.11 -13.46
CA VAL A 47 17.63 20.53 -13.80
C VAL A 47 18.62 20.86 -14.91
N THR A 48 18.13 21.38 -16.02
CA THR A 48 18.95 21.83 -17.15
C THR A 48 18.74 23.33 -17.32
N PRO A 49 19.78 24.17 -17.15
CA PRO A 49 19.66 25.59 -17.44
C PRO A 49 19.47 25.82 -18.94
N LEU A 50 18.56 26.73 -19.29
CA LEU A 50 18.31 27.21 -20.65
C LEU A 50 18.58 28.72 -20.73
N LYS A 51 18.70 29.25 -21.95
CA LYS A 51 18.97 30.68 -22.17
C LYS A 51 17.92 31.60 -21.51
N ASP A 52 16.66 31.18 -21.49
CA ASP A 52 15.52 31.96 -20.99
C ASP A 52 14.84 31.33 -19.76
N GLY A 53 15.51 30.42 -19.05
CA GLY A 53 14.87 29.68 -17.96
C GLY A 53 15.59 28.42 -17.53
N TYR A 54 14.79 27.52 -16.97
CA TYR A 54 15.22 26.20 -16.57
C TYR A 54 14.26 25.15 -17.12
N GLU A 55 14.81 24.03 -17.51
CA GLU A 55 14.07 22.82 -17.82
C GLU A 55 14.23 21.84 -16.66
N TYR A 56 13.12 21.52 -16.00
CA TYR A 56 13.07 20.58 -14.90
C TYR A 56 12.51 19.26 -15.40
N ARG A 57 13.28 18.19 -15.24
CA ARG A 57 12.77 16.83 -15.37
C ARG A 57 12.25 16.40 -14.00
N ILE A 58 10.97 16.08 -13.92
CA ILE A 58 10.31 15.68 -12.68
C ILE A 58 9.75 14.27 -12.81
N TRP A 59 9.61 13.58 -11.68
CA TRP A 59 8.83 12.35 -11.58
C TRP A 59 7.68 12.57 -10.59
N THR A 60 6.49 12.12 -10.94
CA THR A 60 5.31 12.22 -10.06
C THR A 60 4.48 10.94 -10.08
N ASN A 61 3.95 10.55 -8.92
CA ASN A 61 3.00 9.45 -8.79
C ASN A 61 1.53 9.90 -8.86
N THR A 62 1.28 11.18 -9.14
CA THR A 62 -0.05 11.76 -9.30
C THR A 62 -0.22 12.36 -10.70
N ARG A 63 -1.49 12.54 -11.12
CA ARG A 63 -1.81 13.19 -12.40
C ARG A 63 -1.86 14.71 -12.31
N SER A 64 -1.66 15.26 -11.12
CA SER A 64 -1.47 16.68 -10.91
C SER A 64 -0.41 16.92 -9.85
N ALA A 65 0.31 18.03 -9.97
CA ALA A 65 1.26 18.48 -8.97
C ALA A 65 1.42 20.01 -9.03
N SER A 66 1.66 20.62 -7.88
CA SER A 66 2.02 22.04 -7.80
C SER A 66 3.54 22.20 -7.94
N PHE A 67 3.95 23.05 -8.87
CA PHE A 67 5.36 23.39 -9.08
C PHE A 67 5.49 24.88 -9.38
N ASN A 68 6.40 25.57 -8.69
CA ASN A 68 6.59 27.02 -8.82
C ASN A 68 5.28 27.84 -8.72
N GLY A 69 4.41 27.48 -7.78
CA GLY A 69 3.11 28.16 -7.56
C GLY A 69 2.07 27.92 -8.67
N ARG A 70 2.33 27.05 -9.65
CA ARG A 70 1.37 26.66 -10.69
C ARG A 70 1.00 25.19 -10.54
N GLU A 71 -0.25 24.88 -10.82
CA GLU A 71 -0.71 23.50 -10.89
C GLU A 71 -0.51 22.97 -12.31
N TYR A 72 0.18 21.83 -12.39
CA TYR A 72 0.42 21.11 -13.62
C TYR A 72 -0.44 19.86 -13.64
N HIS A 73 -1.04 19.59 -14.80
CA HIS A 73 -1.85 18.41 -15.05
C HIS A 73 -1.17 17.52 -16.07
N PHE A 74 -1.13 16.23 -15.77
CA PHE A 74 -0.40 15.22 -16.50
C PHE A 74 -1.35 14.14 -17.01
N SER A 75 -1.11 13.65 -18.22
CA SER A 75 -1.92 12.59 -18.83
C SER A 75 -1.77 11.25 -18.10
N ARG A 76 -0.61 10.99 -17.50
CA ARG A 76 -0.27 9.77 -16.76
C ARG A 76 0.66 10.10 -15.59
N VAL A 77 0.90 9.12 -14.74
CA VAL A 77 1.96 9.19 -13.72
C VAL A 77 3.31 8.89 -14.37
N GLY A 78 4.39 9.45 -13.83
CA GLY A 78 5.75 9.18 -14.31
C GLY A 78 6.57 10.44 -14.51
N GLU A 79 7.48 10.39 -15.49
CA GLU A 79 8.44 11.46 -15.77
C GLU A 79 7.90 12.49 -16.75
N TYR A 80 8.11 13.78 -16.44
CA TYR A 80 7.71 14.93 -17.24
C TYR A 80 8.78 15.99 -17.27
N THR A 81 8.79 16.76 -18.35
CA THR A 81 9.68 17.92 -18.52
C THR A 81 8.87 19.21 -18.40
N LEU A 82 9.23 20.05 -17.43
CA LEU A 82 8.62 21.35 -17.19
C LEU A 82 9.61 22.45 -17.56
N LYS A 83 9.22 23.32 -18.49
CA LYS A 83 9.95 24.53 -18.82
C LYS A 83 9.44 25.66 -17.94
N VAL A 84 10.31 26.20 -17.11
CA VAL A 84 10.00 27.34 -16.25
C VAL A 84 10.81 28.53 -16.74
N PRO A 85 10.16 29.60 -17.22
CA PRO A 85 10.87 30.80 -17.63
C PRO A 85 11.56 31.43 -16.41
N SER A 86 12.74 31.99 -16.61
CA SER A 86 13.38 32.84 -15.61
C SER A 86 12.43 34.00 -15.30
N SER A 87 12.03 34.15 -14.03
CA SER A 87 11.25 35.33 -13.64
C SER A 87 12.03 36.59 -14.05
N PRO A 88 11.40 37.62 -14.65
CA PRO A 88 12.03 38.92 -14.89
C PRO A 88 12.56 39.58 -13.61
N ARG A 89 12.12 39.12 -12.44
CA ARG A 89 12.56 39.57 -11.13
C ARG A 89 13.12 38.38 -10.37
N GLY A 90 14.42 38.40 -10.11
CA GLY A 90 15.25 37.31 -9.58
C GLY A 90 14.79 36.69 -8.26
N VAL A 91 13.68 35.96 -8.30
CA VAL A 91 13.24 35.07 -7.23
C VAL A 91 13.92 33.72 -7.49
N TYR A 92 15.07 33.54 -6.87
CA TYR A 92 15.82 32.30 -6.87
C TYR A 92 15.13 31.33 -5.91
N LEU A 93 14.49 30.28 -6.43
CA LEU A 93 14.10 29.12 -5.62
C LEU A 93 15.37 28.31 -5.34
N ILE A 94 16.05 28.60 -4.23
CA ILE A 94 17.08 27.71 -3.69
C ILE A 94 16.36 26.50 -3.09
N HIS A 95 16.53 25.33 -3.69
CA HIS A 95 16.15 24.07 -3.07
C HIS A 95 17.31 23.58 -2.20
N GLY A 96 17.09 23.51 -0.88
CA GLY A 96 18.06 22.95 0.05
C GLY A 96 17.40 22.55 1.35
N LEU A 97 17.18 21.24 1.52
CA LEU A 97 17.70 20.39 2.59
C LEU A 97 17.35 18.92 2.28
#